data_AF-A0A957U5V0-F1
#
_entry.id   AF-A0A957U5V0-F1
#
_cell.length_a   1.000
_cell.length_b   1.000
_cell.length_c   1.000
_cell.angle_alpha   90.00
_cell.angle_beta   90.00
_cell.angle_gamma   90.00
#
_symmetry.space_group_name_H-M   'P 1'
#
loop_
_entity.id
_entity.type
_entity.pdbx_description
1 polymer ?
#
loop_
_entity_poly.entity_id
_entity_poly.type
_entity_poly.pdbx_seq_one_letter_code
_entity_poly.pdbx_strand_id
1 'polypeptide(L)' 'EQRTYSEDVARKIDQEVRRIVEVAYERARQILTGNRTTLTLLAETLLEKEVMERDEFLALIESQQPA' A
#
# COMPACT_ATOMS: atom_id res chain seq x y z
N GLU A 1 -38.13 -12.97 -18.04
CA GLU A 1 -37.55 -11.68 -17.61
C GLU A 1 -36.40 -11.95 -16.64
N GLN A 2 -35.16 -11.61 -17.02
CA GLN A 2 -33.97 -11.93 -16.21
C GLN A 2 -32.80 -10.96 -16.42
N ARG A 3 -32.99 -9.79 -17.06
CA ARG A 3 -31.86 -9.08 -17.69
C ARG A 3 -31.60 -7.62 -17.31
N THR A 4 -32.45 -6.95 -16.53
CA THR A 4 -32.19 -5.53 -16.18
C THR A 4 -31.55 -5.36 -14.80
N TYR A 5 -31.96 -6.17 -13.82
CA TYR A 5 -31.39 -6.11 -12.47
C TYR A 5 -29.94 -6.61 -12.40
N SER A 6 -29.54 -7.53 -13.30
CA SER A 6 -28.18 -8.09 -13.29
C SER A 6 -27.12 -7.08 -13.75
N GLU A 7 -27.40 -6.29 -14.79
CA GLU A 7 -26.42 -5.35 -15.35
C GLU A 7 -26.21 -4.12 -14.46
N ASP A 8 -27.29 -3.54 -13.92
CA ASP A 8 -27.17 -2.41 -13.00
C ASP A 8 -26.53 -2.83 -11.66
N VAL A 9 -26.82 -4.04 -11.18
CA VAL A 9 -26.18 -4.60 -9.98
C VAL A 9 -24.71 -4.92 -10.26
N ALA A 10 -24.37 -5.53 -11.40
CA ALA A 10 -22.98 -5.77 -11.80
C ALA A 10 -22.20 -4.46 -11.89
N ARG A 11 -22.77 -3.42 -12.51
CA ARG A 11 -22.15 -2.10 -12.60
C ARG A 11 -21.88 -1.50 -11.22
N LYS A 12 -22.82 -1.64 -10.27
CA LYS A 12 -22.63 -1.17 -8.88
C LYS A 12 -21.52 -1.95 -8.17
N ILE A 13 -21.43 -3.27 -8.39
CA ILE A 13 -20.35 -4.10 -7.84
C ILE A 13 -19.00 -3.65 -8.39
N ASP A 14 -18.87 -3.48 -9.71
CA ASP A 14 -17.62 -3.05 -10.33
C ASP A 14 -17.17 -1.67 -9.82
N GLN A 15 -18.11 -0.75 -9.67
CA GLN A 15 -17.85 0.58 -9.09
C GLN A 15 -17.33 0.48 -7.66
N GLU A 16 -17.93 -0.38 -6.84
CA GLU A 16 -17.53 -0.55 -5.44
C GLU A 16 -16.17 -1.25 -5.31
N VAL A 17 -15.90 -2.27 -6.13
CA VAL A 17 -14.59 -2.90 -6.21
C VAL A 17 -13.52 -1.88 -6.59
N ARG A 18 -13.78 -1.07 -7.62
CA ARG A 18 -12.86 0.01 -8.02
C ARG A 18 -12.62 0.99 -6.88
N ARG A 19 -13.69 1.42 -6.20
CA ARG A 19 -13.60 2.34 -5.05
C ARG A 19 -12.74 1.75 -3.93
N ILE A 20 -12.91 0.47 -3.61
CA ILE A 20 -12.11 -0.22 -2.58
C ILE A 20 -10.63 -0.24 -2.97
N VAL A 21 -10.33 -0.57 -4.23
CA VAL A 21 -8.94 -0.60 -4.74
C VAL A 21 -8.31 0.79 -4.71
N GLU A 22 -9.02 1.82 -5.17
CA GLU A 22 -8.54 3.21 -5.14
C GLU A 22 -8.28 3.69 -3.70
N VAL A 23 -9.17 3.39 -2.76
CA VAL A 23 -8.98 3.72 -1.34
C VAL A 23 -7.76 2.99 -0.75
N ALA A 24 -7.60 1.70 -1.04
CA ALA A 24 -6.45 0.94 -0.57
C ALA A 24 -5.13 1.46 -1.16
N TYR A 25 -5.13 1.82 -2.45
CA TYR A 25 -3.99 2.42 -3.12
C TYR A 25 -3.61 3.77 -2.49
N GLU A 26 -4.57 4.68 -2.32
CA GLU A 26 -4.30 5.98 -1.71
C GLU A 26 -3.83 5.85 -0.27
N ARG A 27 -4.39 4.91 0.51
CA ARG A 27 -3.90 4.62 1.86
C ARG A 27 -2.45 4.14 1.84
N ALA A 28 -2.10 3.20 0.97
CA ALA A 28 -0.73 2.72 0.83
C ALA A 28 0.21 3.86 0.42
N ARG A 29 -0.20 4.67 -0.57
CA ARG A 29 0.54 5.85 -1.02
C ARG A 29 0.78 6.82 0.13
N GLN A 30 -0.25 7.14 0.91
CA GLN A 30 -0.14 8.03 2.07
C GLN A 30 0.86 7.49 3.10
N ILE A 31 0.78 6.20 3.46
CA ILE A 31 1.72 5.56 4.39
C ILE A 31 3.16 5.66 3.86
N LEU A 32 3.38 5.33 2.59
CA LEU A 32 4.71 5.38 1.98
C LEU A 32 5.25 6.82 1.88
N THR A 33 4.39 7.78 1.54
CA THR A 33 4.79 9.20 1.46
C THR A 33 5.02 9.83 2.83
N GLY A 34 4.25 9.44 3.85
CA GLY A 34 4.44 9.91 5.22
C GLY A 34 5.74 9.38 5.83
N ASN A 35 6.17 8.19 5.43
CA ASN A 35 7.42 7.57 5.85
C ASN A 35 8.51 7.67 4.76
N ARG A 36 8.51 8.74 3.96
CA ARG A 36 9.41 8.90 2.80
C ARG A 36 10.88 8.74 3.19
N THR A 37 11.30 9.33 4.30
CA THR A 37 12.69 9.24 4.79
C THR A 37 13.09 7.80 5.08
N THR A 38 12.25 7.05 5.81
CA THR A 38 12.47 5.63 6.10
C THR A 38 12.50 4.80 4.82
N LEU A 39 11.60 5.08 3.87
CA LEU A 39 11.55 4.39 2.58
C LEU A 39 12.83 4.62 1.75
N THR A 40 13.36 5.85 1.73
CA THR A 40 14.62 6.17 1.07
C THR A 40 15.78 5.41 1.71
N LEU A 41 15.88 5.42 3.04
CA LEU A 41 16.94 4.73 3.76
C LEU A 41 16.90 3.21 3.52
N LEU A 42 15.71 2.61 3.51
CA LEU A 42 15.53 1.20 3.17
C LEU A 42 16.00 0.90 1.74
N ALA A 43 15.65 1.76 0.78
CA ALA A 43 16.06 1.59 -0.61
C ALA A 43 17.57 1.71 -0.78
N GLU A 44 18.21 2.70 -0.15
CA GLU A 44 19.67 2.87 -0.16
C GLU A 44 20.37 1.65 0.45
N THR A 45 19.88 1.17 1.59
CA THR A 45 20.45 -0.02 2.25
C THR A 45 20.32 -1.27 1.38
N LEU A 46 19.19 -1.45 0.69
CA LEU A 46 18.99 -2.57 -0.23
C LEU A 46 19.86 -2.45 -1.50
N LEU A 47 20.15 -1.24 -1.97
CA LEU A 47 21.09 -1.04 -3.07
C LEU A 47 22.52 -1.44 -2.68
N GLU A 48 22.90 -1.28 -1.41
CA GLU A 48 24.23 -1.65 -0.92
C GLU A 48 24.36 -3.15 -0.59
N LYS A 49 23.34 -3.73 0.05
CA LYS A 49 23.40 -5.10 0.60
C LYS A 49 22.69 -6.16 -0.24
N GLU A 50 21.88 -5.75 -1.22
CA GLU A 50 21.02 -6.58 -2.09
C GLU A 50 19.92 -7.37 -1.36
N VAL A 51 20.13 -7.75 -0.09
CA VAL A 51 19.21 -8.49 0.76
C VAL A 51 19.21 -7.86 2.16
N MET A 52 18.04 -7.80 2.78
CA MET A 52 17.85 -7.31 4.14
C MET A 52 17.04 -8.34 4.93
N GLU A 53 17.56 -8.70 6.10
CA GLU A 53 16.86 -9.60 7.01
C GLU A 53 15.77 -8.87 7.80
N ARG A 54 14.80 -9.64 8.31
CA ARG A 54 13.64 -9.10 9.02
C ARG A 54 14.01 -8.19 10.19
N ASP A 55 14.98 -8.59 10.99
CA ASP A 55 15.36 -7.86 12.21
C ASP A 55 16.04 -6.53 11.87
N GLU A 56 16.84 -6.50 10.79
CA GLU A 56 17.46 -5.27 10.28
C GLU A 56 16.40 -4.30 9.74
N PHE A 57 15.42 -4.82 9.00
CA PHE A 57 14.30 -4.03 8.50
C PHE A 57 13.49 -3.38 9.64
N LEU A 58 13.18 -4.16 10.69
CA LEU A 58 12.43 -3.66 11.84
C LEU A 58 13.23 -2.59 12.60
N ALA A 59 14.53 -2.81 12.83
CA ALA A 59 15.38 -1.84 13.49
C ALA A 59 15.42 -0.49 12.73
N LEU A 60 15.51 -0.54 11.38
CA LEU A 60 15.48 0.65 10.54
C LEU A 60 14.14 1.39 10.63
N ILE A 61 13.02 0.68 10.67
CA ILE A 61 11.69 1.28 10.81
C ILE A 61 11.49 1.90 12.21
N GLU A 62 11.84 1.18 13.27
CA GLU A 62 11.67 1.65 14.66
C GLU A 62 12.50 2.89 14.96
N SER A 63 13.69 3.01 14.37
CA SER A 63 14.57 4.18 14.56
C SER A 63 13.96 5.51 14.10
N GLN A 64 12.91 5.46 13.27
CA GLN A 64 12.25 6.63 12.68
C GLN A 64 10.83 6.87 13.22
N GLN A 65 10.32 6.03 14.12
CA GLN A 65 9.03 6.26 14.76
C GLN A 65 9.22 7.11 16.03
N PRO A 66 8.51 8.24 16.19
CA PRO A 66 8.44 8.90 17.50
C PRO A 66 7.73 7.96 18.48
N ALA A 67 8.28 7.87 19.70
CA ALA A 67 7.74 7.07 20.81
C ALA A 67 6.28 7.39 21.15
#